data_AF-A0A837R8V9-F1
#
_entry.id   AF-A0A837R8V9-F1
#
_cell.length_a   1.000
_cell.length_b   1.000
_cell.length_c   1.000
_cell.angle_alpha   90.00
_cell.angle_beta   90.00
_cell.angle_gamma   90.00
#
_symmetry.space_group_name_H-M   'P 1'
#
loop_
_entity.id
_entity.type
_entity.pdbx_description
1 polymer ?
#
loop_
_entity_poly.entity_id
_entity_poly.type
_entity_poly.pdbx_seq_one_letter_code
_entity_poly.pdbx_strand_id
1 'polypeptide(L)' 'MTYLTGKQSAKIAQHWRIRHGAADRDTSFAIPIILATVLQNQGQDVDFALPWDIPHSGDYDLGELFAWIDGLCQ' A
#
# COMPACT_ATOMS: atom_id res chain seq x y z
N MET A 1 8.52 5.41 -6.53
CA MET A 1 9.63 4.47 -6.82
C MET A 1 11.03 5.06 -6.65
N THR A 2 11.32 6.29 -7.11
CA THR A 2 12.67 6.89 -7.09
C THR A 2 13.42 6.80 -5.76
N TYR A 3 12.73 7.02 -4.63
CA TYR A 3 13.31 6.94 -3.28
C TYR A 3 13.53 5.52 -2.77
N LEU A 4 12.84 4.54 -3.35
CA LEU A 4 12.99 3.13 -3.02
C LEU A 4 14.12 2.52 -3.85
N THR A 5 14.23 2.85 -5.14
CA THR A 5 15.23 2.23 -6.02
C THR A 5 16.63 2.84 -5.91
N GLY A 6 16.94 3.58 -4.85
CA GLY A 6 18.26 4.20 -4.64
C GLY A 6 18.63 5.35 -5.58
N LYS A 7 17.68 5.85 -6.40
CA LYS A 7 17.92 7.00 -7.29
C LYS A 7 17.94 8.33 -6.52
N GLN A 8 17.25 8.38 -5.38
CA GLN A 8 17.27 9.49 -4.43
C GLN A 8 17.22 8.92 -3.01
N SER A 9 17.80 9.65 -2.04
CA SER A 9 17.79 9.25 -0.63
C SER A 9 16.73 10.00 0.15
N ALA A 10 15.99 9.29 0.98
CA ALA A 10 15.04 9.85 1.94
C ALA A 10 14.90 8.91 3.14
N LYS A 11 14.42 9.42 4.28
CA LYS A 11 13.99 8.57 5.39
C LYS A 11 12.64 7.96 5.02
N ILE A 12 12.60 6.65 4.78
CA ILE A 12 11.39 5.92 4.40
C ILE A 12 10.56 5.61 5.66
N ALA A 13 9.24 5.78 5.57
CA ALA A 13 8.32 5.34 6.62
C ALA A 13 8.37 3.81 6.76
N GLN A 14 8.32 3.30 7.99
CA GLN A 14 8.48 1.86 8.26
C GLN A 14 7.25 1.03 7.91
N HIS A 15 6.05 1.62 8.06
CA HIS A 15 4.76 0.93 7.93
C HIS A 15 3.95 1.50 6.77
N TRP A 16 3.43 0.61 5.91
CA TRP A 16 2.66 0.96 4.72
C TRP A 16 1.39 0.12 4.64
N ARG A 17 0.24 0.78 4.47
CA ARG A 17 -1.02 0.13 4.11
C ARG A 17 -1.45 0.59 2.72
N ILE A 18 -1.58 -0.34 1.78
CA ILE A 18 -1.88 -0.05 0.37
C ILE A 18 -3.09 -0.89 -0.06
N ARG A 19 -4.03 -0.24 -0.76
CA ARG A 19 -5.20 -0.88 -1.36
C ARG A 19 -5.37 -0.42 -2.80
N HIS A 20 -5.83 -1.32 -3.67
CA HIS A 20 -6.29 -1.02 -5.02
C HIS A 20 -7.48 -1.92 -5.31
N GLY A 21 -8.63 -1.37 -5.67
CA GLY A 21 -9.84 -2.17 -5.84
C GLY A 21 -9.70 -3.21 -6.95
N ALA A 22 -10.21 -4.43 -6.75
CA ALA A 22 -10.14 -5.48 -7.77
C ALA A 22 -11.01 -5.18 -9.01
N ALA A 23 -11.91 -4.18 -8.93
CA ALA A 23 -12.67 -3.64 -10.05
C ALA A 23 -12.16 -2.25 -10.52
N ASP A 24 -11.09 -1.72 -9.91
CA ASP A 24 -10.43 -0.49 -10.32
C ASP A 24 -9.56 -0.76 -11.56
N ARG A 25 -9.85 -0.03 -12.64
CA ARG A 25 -9.23 -0.15 -13.97
C ARG A 25 -8.53 1.13 -14.39
N ASP A 26 -8.41 2.11 -13.50
CA ASP A 26 -7.77 3.38 -13.79
C ASP A 26 -6.24 3.19 -13.97
N THR A 27 -5.71 2.09 -13.46
CA THR A 27 -4.39 1.58 -13.81
C THR A 27 -4.31 0.04 -13.76
N SER A 28 -3.24 -0.53 -14.30
CA SER A 28 -2.99 -1.98 -14.20
C SER A 28 -2.67 -2.37 -12.75
N PHE A 29 -3.17 -3.53 -12.30
CA PHE A 29 -2.82 -4.11 -10.99
C PHE A 29 -1.30 -4.22 -10.76
N ALA A 30 -0.51 -4.34 -11.84
CA ALA A 30 0.95 -4.36 -11.74
C ALA A 30 1.52 -3.12 -11.04
N ILE A 31 0.90 -1.94 -11.18
CA ILE A 31 1.40 -0.69 -10.59
C ILE A 31 1.42 -0.74 -9.04
N PRO A 32 0.30 -0.97 -8.35
CA PRO A 32 0.32 -1.10 -6.89
C PRO A 32 1.08 -2.34 -6.42
N ILE A 33 1.04 -3.45 -7.18
CA ILE A 33 1.79 -4.68 -6.84
C ILE A 33 3.31 -4.43 -6.88
N ILE A 34 3.82 -3.74 -7.90
CA ILE A 34 5.25 -3.42 -8.00
C ILE A 34 5.69 -2.55 -6.81
N LEU A 35 4.88 -1.56 -6.42
CA LEU A 35 5.17 -0.72 -5.26
C LEU A 35 5.24 -1.55 -3.97
N ALA A 36 4.21 -2.33 -3.68
CA ALA A 36 4.16 -3.19 -2.49
C ALA A 36 5.33 -4.18 -2.46
N THR A 37 5.62 -4.82 -3.59
CA THR A 37 6.72 -5.78 -3.73
C THR A 37 8.09 -5.13 -3.47
N VAL A 38 8.33 -3.93 -3.99
CA VAL A 38 9.60 -3.23 -3.77
C VAL A 38 9.76 -2.78 -2.32
N LEU A 39 8.68 -2.32 -1.67
CA LEU A 39 8.70 -1.99 -0.24
C LEU A 39 9.02 -3.23 0.61
N GLN A 40 8.35 -4.36 0.35
CA GLN A 40 8.60 -5.64 1.05
C GLN A 40 10.04 -6.13 0.85
N ASN A 41 10.56 -6.08 -0.37
CA ASN A 41 11.94 -6.47 -0.68
C ASN A 41 13.00 -5.58 0.03
N GLN A 42 12.60 -4.39 0.49
CA GLN A 42 13.44 -3.46 1.25
C GLN A 42 13.21 -3.54 2.77
N GLY A 43 12.50 -4.57 3.22
CA GLY A 43 12.25 -4.83 4.64
C GLY A 43 11.28 -3.85 5.30
N GLN A 44 10.49 -3.11 4.52
CA GLN A 44 9.39 -2.33 5.09
C GLN A 44 8.21 -3.24 5.45
N ASP A 45 7.46 -2.85 6.47
CA ASP A 45 6.20 -3.50 6.85
C ASP A 45 5.08 -3.04 5.90
N VAL A 46 4.46 -4.00 5.19
CA VAL A 46 3.51 -3.72 4.11
C VAL A 46 2.27 -4.58 4.24
N ASP A 47 1.16 -3.93 4.57
CA ASP A 47 -0.20 -4.47 4.48
C ASP A 47 -0.78 -4.11 3.09
N PHE A 48 -0.84 -5.09 2.19
CA PHE A 48 -1.34 -4.92 0.83
C PHE A 48 -2.49 -5.88 0.51
N ALA A 49 -3.54 -5.36 -0.15
CA ALA A 49 -4.63 -6.17 -0.68
C ALA A 49 -5.23 -5.56 -1.95
N LEU A 50 -5.91 -6.40 -2.73
CA LEU A 50 -6.82 -6.01 -3.80
C LEU A 50 -8.27 -6.29 -3.37
N PRO A 51 -8.97 -5.34 -2.73
CA PRO A 51 -10.31 -5.60 -2.21
C PRO A 51 -11.31 -5.96 -3.31
N TRP A 52 -12.06 -7.04 -3.11
CA TRP A 52 -13.02 -7.55 -4.08
C TRP A 52 -14.10 -6.52 -4.43
N ASP A 53 -14.41 -6.39 -5.73
CA ASP A 53 -15.49 -5.54 -6.28
C ASP A 53 -15.44 -4.04 -5.86
N ILE A 54 -14.27 -3.57 -5.43
CA ILE A 54 -14.05 -2.15 -5.17
C ILE A 54 -13.63 -1.45 -6.47
N PRO A 55 -14.30 -0.35 -6.88
CA PRO A 55 -13.91 0.45 -8.04
C PRO A 55 -12.80 1.43 -7.69
N HIS A 56 -12.61 2.47 -8.51
CA HIS A 56 -11.70 3.57 -8.19
C HIS A 56 -12.25 4.43 -7.03
N SER A 57 -11.89 4.06 -5.79
CA SER A 57 -12.34 4.73 -4.57
C SER A 57 -11.34 4.57 -3.41
N GLY A 58 -11.56 5.33 -2.33
CA GLY A 58 -10.82 5.28 -1.07
C GLY A 58 -11.76 5.33 0.13
N ASP A 59 -11.22 5.24 1.34
CA ASP A 59 -11.92 5.34 2.64
C ASP A 59 -13.13 4.41 2.82
N TYR A 60 -13.23 3.33 2.04
CA TYR A 60 -14.33 2.37 2.11
C TYR A 60 -14.16 1.32 3.23
N ASP A 61 -12.96 1.22 3.83
CA ASP A 61 -12.58 0.22 4.83
C ASP A 61 -12.06 0.83 6.14
N LEU A 62 -12.62 1.97 6.57
CA LEU A 62 -12.15 2.72 7.75
C LEU A 62 -12.00 1.88 9.03
N GLY A 63 -12.86 0.89 9.25
CA GLY A 63 -12.75 0.00 10.41
C GLY A 63 -11.44 -0.80 10.41
N GLU A 64 -11.06 -1.38 9.27
CA GLU A 64 -9.79 -2.09 9.12
C GLU A 64 -8.59 -1.12 9.11
N LEU A 65 -8.75 0.06 8.50
CA LEU A 65 -7.73 1.10 8.52
C LEU A 65 -7.41 1.53 9.96
N PHE A 66 -8.42 1.81 10.78
CA PHE A 66 -8.23 2.22 12.17
C PHE A 66 -7.66 1.10 13.03
N ALA A 67 -8.11 -0.15 12.83
CA ALA A 67 -7.51 -1.30 13.50
C ALA A 67 -6.02 -1.47 13.15
N TRP A 68 -5.63 -1.21 11.90
CA TRP A 68 -4.22 -1.18 11.50
C TRP A 68 -3.43 -0.06 12.20
N ILE A 69 -3.99 1.15 12.27
CA ILE A 69 -3.36 2.28 12.98
C ILE A 69 -3.20 1.97 14.47
N ASP A 70 -4.24 1.44 15.11
CA ASP A 70 -4.23 1.06 16.52
C ASP A 70 -3.14 0.03 16.82
N GLY A 71 -2.96 -0.97 15.94
CA GLY A 71 -1.89 -1.96 16.06
C GLY A 71 -0.46 -1.41 15.95
N LEU A 72 -0.28 -0.19 15.41
CA LEU A 72 1.03 0.47 15.31
C LEU A 72 1.33 1.44 16.45
N CYS A 73 0.29 1.94 17.14
CA CYS A 73 0.38 3.08 18.05
C CYS A 73 0.05 2.74 19.52
N GLN A 74 -0.28 1.49 19.82
CA GLN A 74 -0.56 0.99 21.17
C GLN A 74 0.63 0.22 21.73
#